data_AF-A0AAJ1PNK9-F1
#
_entry.id   AF-A0AAJ1PNK9-F1
#
_cell.length_a   1.000
_cell.length_b   1.000
_cell.length_c   1.000
_cell.angle_alpha   90.00
_cell.angle_beta   90.00
_cell.angle_gamma   90.00
#
_symmetry.space_group_name_H-M   'P 1'
#
loop_
_entity.id
_entity.type
_entity.pdbx_description
1 polymer ?
#
loop_
_entity_poly.entity_id
_entity_poly.type
_entity_poly.pdbx_seq_one_letter_code
_entity_poly.pdbx_strand_id
1 'polypeptide(L)'
;MLIAAGLILPNGESKIFFADGPEQEKKIIEETMELLRKYREEPIIIWYSGFDIPFFVSRAIKNGLDVSDIYDFRIIDLCKLVQENLKFASNKLDEVSKFLGIKKNLIVTGKDVQKLYLKAIKGNRKAREEIVEHCIDDLKALKEIFRKLEKYVDKWMK
;
A
#
# COMPACT_ATOMS: atom_id res chain seq x y z
N MET A 1 -8.40 8.71 8.34
CA MET A 1 -8.29 7.48 9.15
C MET A 1 -7.67 6.42 8.26
N LEU A 2 -6.73 5.63 8.77
CA LEU A 2 -6.23 4.42 8.13
C LEU A 2 -7.32 3.36 8.23
N ILE A 3 -7.91 3.00 7.09
CA ILE A 3 -9.02 2.04 6.99
C ILE A 3 -8.49 0.62 6.85
N ALA A 4 -7.48 0.45 6.01
CA ALA A 4 -6.83 -0.82 5.78
C ALA A 4 -5.35 -0.58 5.50
N ALA A 5 -4.52 -1.56 5.86
CA ALA A 5 -3.11 -1.61 5.52
C ALA A 5 -2.80 -3.01 4.99
N GLY A 6 -2.08 -3.08 3.87
CA GLY A 6 -1.79 -4.33 3.19
C GLY A 6 -0.29 -4.47 2.93
N LEU A 7 0.24 -5.66 3.17
CA LEU A 7 1.64 -6.01 3.00
C LEU A 7 1.75 -7.36 2.27
N ILE A 8 2.71 -7.48 1.36
CA ILE A 8 3.20 -8.78 0.90
C ILE A 8 4.53 -9.02 1.61
N LEU A 9 4.58 -10.07 2.43
CA LEU A 9 5.76 -10.44 3.19
C LEU A 9 6.80 -11.15 2.29
N PRO A 10 8.07 -11.22 2.70
CA PRO A 10 9.13 -11.88 1.92
C PRO A 10 8.87 -13.37 1.62
N ASN A 11 8.12 -14.06 2.49
CA ASN A 11 7.68 -15.44 2.26
C ASN A 11 6.56 -15.57 1.21
N GLY A 12 6.10 -14.45 0.63
CA GLY A 12 5.02 -14.38 -0.35
C GLY A 12 3.62 -14.27 0.23
N GLU A 13 3.45 -14.33 1.56
CA GLU A 13 2.15 -14.22 2.23
C GLU A 13 1.64 -12.78 2.20
N SER A 14 0.35 -12.60 1.91
CA SER A 14 -0.33 -11.30 2.05
C SER A 14 -0.94 -11.15 3.44
N LYS A 15 -0.59 -10.07 4.13
CA LYS A 15 -1.24 -9.63 5.38
C LYS A 15 -2.07 -8.40 5.10
N ILE A 16 -3.36 -8.47 5.41
CA ILE A 16 -4.29 -7.35 5.30
C ILE A 16 -4.88 -7.08 6.68
N PHE A 17 -4.67 -5.85 7.14
CA PHE A 17 -5.32 -5.31 8.32
C PHE A 17 -6.49 -4.44 7.87
N PHE A 18 -7.61 -4.55 8.56
CA PHE A 18 -8.80 -3.74 8.31
C PHE A 18 -9.34 -3.24 9.63
N ALA A 19 -9.66 -1.95 9.69
CA ALA A 19 -10.25 -1.34 10.87
C ALA A 19 -11.76 -1.55 10.85
N ASP A 20 -12.30 -2.39 11.72
CA ASP A 20 -13.75 -2.52 11.88
C ASP A 20 -14.37 -1.31 12.63
N GLY A 21 -13.52 -0.40 13.13
CA GLY A 21 -13.91 0.87 13.74
C GLY A 21 -12.69 1.79 13.99
N PRO A 22 -12.91 3.09 14.26
CA PRO A 22 -11.82 4.05 14.53
C PRO A 22 -10.85 3.64 15.63
N GLU A 23 -11.33 2.93 16.65
CA GLU A 23 -10.55 2.42 17.77
C GLU A 23 -9.49 1.39 17.37
N GLN A 24 -9.65 0.73 16.22
CA GLN A 24 -8.68 -0.24 15.73
C GLN A 24 -7.51 0.39 14.95
N GLU A 25 -7.60 1.68 14.59
CA GLU A 25 -6.56 2.36 13.82
C GLU A 25 -5.18 2.26 14.50
N LYS A 26 -5.14 2.50 15.82
CA LYS A 26 -3.90 2.39 16.61
C LYS A 26 -3.27 1.00 16.50
N LYS A 27 -4.08 -0.03 16.69
CA LYS A 27 -3.64 -1.44 16.63
C LYS A 27 -3.07 -1.80 15.26
N ILE A 28 -3.71 -1.36 14.18
CA ILE A 28 -3.23 -1.61 12.81
C ILE A 28 -1.86 -0.97 12.58
N ILE A 29 -1.65 0.25 13.08
CA ILE A 29 -0.36 0.94 12.96
C ILE A 29 0.73 0.17 13.71
N GLU A 30 0.43 -0.28 14.94
CA GLU A 30 1.35 -1.09 15.75
C GLU A 30 1.71 -2.41 15.04
N GLU A 31 0.71 -3.17 14.57
CA GLU A 31 0.92 -4.44 13.86
C GLU A 31 1.66 -4.26 12.53
N THR A 32 1.39 -3.16 11.81
CA THR A 32 2.12 -2.82 10.57
C THR A 32 3.59 -2.57 10.87
N MET A 33 3.90 -1.74 11.88
CA MET A 33 5.29 -1.44 12.25
C MET A 33 6.01 -2.66 12.83
N GLU A 34 5.32 -3.52 13.58
CA GLU A 34 5.89 -4.78 14.07
C GLU A 34 6.34 -5.66 12.90
N LEU A 35 5.50 -5.82 11.87
CA LEU A 35 5.87 -6.57 10.66
C LEU A 35 7.02 -5.91 9.90
N LEU A 36 7.00 -4.59 9.72
CA LEU A 36 8.10 -3.88 9.06
C LEU A 36 9.42 -4.10 9.81
N ARG A 37 9.44 -3.87 11.13
CA ARG A 37 10.61 -4.09 12.00
C ARG A 37 11.11 -5.53 11.94
N LYS A 38 10.22 -6.51 11.87
CA LYS A 38 10.57 -7.93 11.73
C LYS A 38 11.35 -8.22 10.45
N TYR A 39 11.09 -7.47 9.37
CA TYR A 39 11.75 -7.61 8.07
C TYR A 39 12.62 -6.40 7.74
N ARG A 40 13.30 -5.81 8.72
CA ARG A 40 14.06 -4.55 8.57
C ARG A 40 15.14 -4.57 7.49
N GLU A 41 15.73 -5.73 7.23
CA GLU A 41 16.77 -5.88 6.20
C GLU A 41 16.19 -5.87 4.77
N GLU A 42 14.88 -6.06 4.62
CA GLU A 42 14.20 -6.05 3.33
C GLU A 42 13.75 -4.64 2.95
N PRO A 43 13.87 -4.23 1.68
CA PRO A 43 13.36 -2.95 1.25
C PRO A 43 11.83 -2.91 1.27
N ILE A 44 11.27 -1.79 1.69
CA ILE A 44 9.84 -1.50 1.53
C ILE A 44 9.61 -1.10 0.07
N ILE A 45 8.99 -1.98 -0.69
CA ILE A 45 8.54 -1.70 -2.06
C ILE A 45 7.15 -1.08 -1.97
N ILE A 46 7.02 0.15 -2.48
CA ILE A 46 5.77 0.91 -2.41
C ILE A 46 5.45 1.54 -3.76
N TRP A 47 4.16 1.79 -4.02
CA TRP A 47 3.80 2.53 -5.22
C TRP A 47 4.24 3.98 -5.09
N TYR A 48 3.77 4.72 -4.08
CA TYR A 48 4.05 6.16 -3.96
C TYR A 48 4.32 6.57 -2.51
N SER A 49 5.60 6.68 -2.16
CA SER A 49 6.04 7.02 -0.79
C SER A 49 5.68 8.45 -0.41
N GLY A 50 5.48 9.34 -1.38
CA GLY A 50 5.07 10.74 -1.16
C GLY A 50 3.68 10.91 -0.54
N PHE A 51 2.84 9.85 -0.54
CA PHE A 51 1.56 9.85 0.15
C PHE A 51 1.52 8.85 1.31
N ASP A 52 1.81 7.57 1.05
CA ASP A 52 1.57 6.49 2.00
C ASP A 52 2.37 6.66 3.30
N ILE A 53 3.67 7.02 3.20
CA ILE A 53 4.53 7.20 4.37
C ILE A 53 4.11 8.43 5.19
N PRO A 54 3.98 9.65 4.62
CA PRO A 54 3.47 10.80 5.37
C PRO A 54 2.08 10.58 5.97
N PHE A 55 1.18 9.91 5.23
CA PHE A 55 -0.15 9.59 5.72
C PHE A 55 -0.07 8.67 6.94
N PHE A 56 0.65 7.54 6.84
CA PHE A 56 0.83 6.59 7.91
C PHE A 56 1.42 7.24 9.17
N VAL A 57 2.51 7.99 9.02
CA VAL A 57 3.17 8.71 10.13
C VAL A 57 2.23 9.72 10.78
N SER A 58 1.47 10.48 9.97
CA SER A 58 0.48 11.43 10.50
C SER A 58 -0.62 10.74 11.31
N ARG A 59 -1.03 9.52 10.91
CA ARG A 59 -1.98 8.71 11.68
C ARG A 59 -1.37 8.17 12.97
N ALA A 60 -0.11 7.75 12.94
CA ALA A 60 0.61 7.29 14.12
C ALA A 60 0.75 8.39 15.18
N ILE A 61 1.18 9.59 14.77
CA ILE A 61 1.28 10.77 15.65
C ILE A 61 -0.08 11.08 16.29
N LYS A 62 -1.17 11.08 15.50
CA LYS A 62 -2.53 11.30 16.03
C LYS A 62 -2.91 10.28 17.11
N ASN A 63 -2.42 9.04 17.02
CA ASN A 63 -2.69 7.96 17.96
C ASN A 63 -1.65 7.87 19.10
N GLY A 64 -0.74 8.84 19.21
CA GLY A 64 0.29 8.88 20.26
C GLY A 64 1.36 7.79 20.11
N LEU A 65 1.62 7.35 18.87
CA LEU A 65 2.62 6.34 18.55
C LEU A 65 3.87 6.98 17.95
N ASP A 66 5.04 6.54 18.40
CA ASP A 66 6.32 6.83 17.74
C ASP A 66 6.63 5.71 16.73
N VAL A 67 6.68 6.12 15.46
CA VAL A 67 7.03 5.28 14.31
C VAL A 67 8.12 5.94 13.47
N SER A 68 8.89 6.85 14.08
CA SER A 68 9.95 7.62 13.40
C SER A 68 11.02 6.72 12.76
N ASP A 69 11.21 5.52 13.29
CA ASP A 69 12.08 4.49 12.71
C ASP A 69 11.65 4.03 11.32
N ILE A 70 10.42 4.32 10.86
CA ILE A 70 10.00 4.07 9.46
C ILE A 70 10.90 4.78 8.43
N TYR A 71 11.54 5.89 8.82
CA TYR A 71 12.44 6.65 7.96
C TYR A 71 13.84 6.03 7.84
N ASP A 72 14.17 5.04 8.67
CA ASP A 72 15.43 4.30 8.59
C ASP A 72 15.37 3.16 7.56
N PHE A 73 14.17 2.80 7.08
CA PHE A 73 13.98 1.71 6.14
C PHE A 73 14.41 2.12 4.73
N ARG A 74 15.01 1.16 4.01
CA ARG A 74 15.22 1.32 2.58
C ARG A 74 13.87 1.28 1.86
N ILE A 75 13.50 2.38 1.21
CA ILE A 75 12.26 2.48 0.44
C ILE A 75 12.56 2.45 -1.07
N ILE A 76 11.85 1.60 -1.80
CA ILE A 76 11.82 1.58 -3.26
C ILE A 76 10.47 2.13 -3.70
N ASP A 77 10.46 3.39 -4.14
CA ASP A 77 9.27 4.06 -4.70
C ASP A 77 9.20 3.83 -6.21
N LEU A 78 8.27 2.96 -6.63
CA LEU A 78 8.10 2.62 -8.04
C LEU A 78 7.47 3.74 -8.86
N CYS A 79 6.59 4.56 -8.27
CA CYS A 79 6.00 5.70 -8.96
C CYS A 79 7.07 6.74 -9.28
N LYS A 80 8.02 6.98 -8.37
CA LYS A 80 9.16 7.87 -8.60
C LYS A 80 10.07 7.34 -9.71
N LEU A 81 10.45 6.06 -9.68
CA LEU A 81 11.21 5.44 -10.77
C LEU A 81 10.50 5.63 -12.12
N VAL A 82 9.19 5.36 -12.16
CA VAL A 82 8.36 5.52 -13.35
C VAL A 82 8.34 6.98 -13.82
N GLN A 83 8.13 7.94 -12.92
CA GLN A 83 8.09 9.37 -13.23
C GLN A 83 9.40 9.90 -13.83
N GLU A 84 10.53 9.44 -13.30
CA GLU A 84 11.85 9.93 -13.69
C GLU A 84 12.36 9.29 -14.98
N ASN A 85 11.98 8.04 -15.26
CA ASN A 85 12.67 7.23 -16.28
C ASN A 85 11.75 6.69 -17.38
N LEU A 86 10.42 6.69 -17.18
CA LEU A 86 9.46 6.07 -18.09
C LEU A 86 8.40 7.08 -18.54
N LYS A 87 7.89 6.90 -19.76
CA LYS A 87 6.88 7.78 -20.34
C LYS A 87 5.57 7.02 -20.56
N PHE A 88 4.73 7.01 -19.54
CA PHE A 88 3.34 6.55 -19.64
C PHE A 88 2.38 7.71 -19.81
N ALA A 89 1.13 7.41 -20.23
CA ALA A 89 0.08 8.42 -20.32
C ALA A 89 -0.29 9.00 -18.93
N SER A 90 -0.08 8.23 -17.87
CA SER A 90 -0.34 8.57 -16.48
C SER A 90 0.47 7.65 -15.56
N ASN A 91 0.91 8.18 -14.42
CA ASN A 91 1.70 7.45 -13.42
C ASN A 91 0.82 6.89 -12.27
N LYS A 92 -0.48 6.74 -12.52
CA LYS A 92 -1.37 6.01 -11.59
C LYS A 92 -1.10 4.52 -11.71
N LEU A 93 -1.17 3.79 -10.59
CA LEU A 93 -0.97 2.34 -10.53
C LEU A 93 -1.81 1.61 -11.60
N ASP A 94 -3.09 1.99 -11.75
CA ASP A 94 -4.02 1.41 -12.73
C ASP A 94 -3.54 1.58 -14.17
N GLU A 95 -3.09 2.78 -14.52
CA GLU A 95 -2.68 3.12 -15.90
C GLU A 95 -1.35 2.46 -16.25
N VAL A 96 -0.41 2.41 -15.31
CA VAL A 96 0.85 1.68 -15.49
C VAL A 96 0.60 0.18 -15.58
N SER A 97 -0.27 -0.37 -14.73
CA SER A 97 -0.67 -1.78 -14.79
C SER A 97 -1.27 -2.13 -16.14
N LYS A 98 -2.22 -1.33 -16.62
CA LYS A 98 -2.87 -1.49 -17.92
C LYS A 98 -1.84 -1.46 -19.05
N PHE A 99 -0.93 -0.48 -19.06
CA PHE A 99 0.12 -0.38 -20.06
C PHE A 99 1.01 -1.62 -20.09
N LEU A 100 1.36 -2.16 -18.93
CA LEU A 100 2.22 -3.35 -18.79
C LEU A 100 1.49 -4.68 -18.98
N GLY A 101 0.19 -4.66 -19.32
CA GLY A 101 -0.65 -5.83 -19.53
C GLY A 101 -1.02 -6.58 -18.24
N ILE A 102 -0.98 -5.91 -17.10
CA ILE A 102 -1.35 -6.45 -15.79
C ILE A 102 -2.84 -6.24 -15.57
N LYS A 103 -3.58 -7.32 -15.32
CA LYS A 103 -5.02 -7.25 -15.03
C LYS A 103 -5.23 -6.70 -13.63
N LYS A 104 -6.06 -5.66 -13.51
CA LYS A 104 -6.55 -5.09 -12.26
C LYS A 104 -8.07 -5.02 -12.25
N ASN A 105 -8.65 -5.10 -11.07
CA ASN A 105 -10.07 -4.85 -10.87
C ASN A 105 -10.31 -3.35 -10.62
N LEU A 106 -10.93 -2.68 -11.60
CA LEU A 106 -11.19 -1.23 -11.55
C LEU A 106 -12.58 -0.87 -10.98
N ILE A 107 -13.29 -1.83 -10.38
CA ILE A 107 -14.65 -1.61 -9.84
C ILE A 107 -14.62 -0.64 -8.66
N VAL A 108 -13.62 -0.74 -7.80
CA VAL A 108 -13.46 0.09 -6.61
C VAL A 108 -12.36 1.11 -6.87
N THR A 109 -12.67 2.39 -6.74
CA THR A 109 -11.65 3.44 -6.74
C THR A 109 -11.35 3.90 -5.32
N GLY A 110 -10.22 4.58 -5.12
CA GLY A 110 -9.89 5.19 -3.82
C GLY A 110 -10.97 6.15 -3.29
N LYS A 111 -11.78 6.77 -4.16
CA LYS A 111 -12.92 7.62 -3.74
C LYS A 111 -14.10 6.80 -3.18
N ASP A 112 -14.25 5.57 -3.64
CA ASP A 112 -15.33 4.67 -3.22
C ASP A 112 -15.02 4.02 -1.87
N VAL A 113 -13.73 3.82 -1.55
CA VAL A 113 -13.28 3.24 -0.28
C VAL A 113 -13.91 3.95 0.93
N GLN A 114 -13.98 5.28 0.93
CA GLN A 114 -14.61 6.03 2.03
C GLN A 114 -16.10 5.71 2.19
N LYS A 115 -16.84 5.64 1.08
CA LYS A 115 -18.28 5.33 1.09
C LYS A 115 -18.53 3.88 1.48
N LEU A 116 -17.71 2.96 0.96
CA LEU A 116 -17.76 1.54 1.31
C LEU A 116 -17.45 1.34 2.79
N TYR A 117 -16.49 2.09 3.33
CA TYR A 117 -16.09 1.97 4.72
C TYR A 117 -17.23 2.35 5.67
N LEU A 118 -17.95 3.44 5.39
CA LEU A 118 -19.14 3.83 6.16
C LEU A 118 -20.25 2.76 6.15
N LYS A 119 -20.35 1.96 5.08
CA LYS A 119 -21.26 0.82 5.04
C LYS A 119 -20.70 -0.36 5.82
N ALA A 120 -19.40 -0.64 5.70
CA ALA A 120 -18.72 -1.75 6.36
C ALA A 120 -18.86 -1.67 7.89
N ILE A 121 -18.59 -0.51 8.49
CA ILE A 121 -18.72 -0.31 9.95
C ILE A 121 -20.18 -0.36 10.44
N LYS A 122 -21.16 -0.31 9.54
CA LYS A 122 -22.59 -0.52 9.83
C LYS A 122 -23.02 -1.98 9.65
N GLY A 123 -22.07 -2.90 9.50
CA GLY A 123 -22.32 -4.34 9.34
C GLY A 123 -22.44 -4.81 7.90
N ASN A 124 -22.18 -3.97 6.89
CA ASN A 124 -22.20 -4.41 5.49
C ASN A 124 -20.91 -5.18 5.15
N ARG A 125 -20.96 -6.51 5.32
CA ARG A 125 -19.82 -7.41 5.03
C ARG A 125 -19.33 -7.31 3.58
N LYS A 126 -20.22 -7.15 2.60
CA LYS A 126 -19.84 -7.02 1.18
C LYS A 126 -18.98 -5.77 0.94
N ALA A 127 -19.35 -4.64 1.54
CA ALA A 127 -18.56 -3.42 1.42
C ALA A 127 -17.16 -3.55 2.05
N ARG A 128 -17.04 -4.32 3.14
CA ARG A 128 -15.74 -4.67 3.74
C ARG A 128 -14.91 -5.52 2.78
N GLU A 129 -15.51 -6.56 2.21
CA GLU A 129 -14.87 -7.45 1.24
C GLU A 129 -14.37 -6.68 0.01
N GLU A 130 -15.18 -5.78 -0.55
CA GLU A 130 -14.79 -4.93 -1.69
C GLU A 130 -13.54 -4.07 -1.39
N ILE A 131 -13.40 -3.52 -0.17
CA ILE A 131 -12.21 -2.77 0.22
C ILE A 131 -10.99 -3.68 0.33
N VAL A 132 -11.14 -4.85 0.96
CA VAL A 132 -10.06 -5.82 1.15
C VAL A 132 -9.59 -6.35 -0.20
N GLU A 133 -10.51 -6.71 -1.09
CA GLU A 133 -10.21 -7.19 -2.44
C GLU A 133 -9.48 -6.11 -3.27
N HIS A 134 -9.90 -4.85 -3.18
CA HIS A 134 -9.22 -3.74 -3.83
C HIS A 134 -7.77 -3.60 -3.33
N CYS A 135 -7.56 -3.64 -2.01
CA CYS A 135 -6.22 -3.60 -1.42
C CYS A 135 -5.33 -4.76 -1.89
N ILE A 136 -5.88 -5.98 -1.94
CA ILE A 136 -5.17 -7.16 -2.44
C ILE A 136 -4.82 -7.02 -3.94
N ASP A 137 -5.74 -6.48 -4.75
CA ASP A 137 -5.52 -6.25 -6.18
C ASP A 137 -4.42 -5.21 -6.44
N ASP A 138 -4.38 -4.14 -5.64
CA ASP A 138 -3.30 -3.14 -5.67
C ASP A 138 -1.95 -3.76 -5.32
N LEU A 139 -1.87 -4.57 -4.26
CA LEU A 139 -0.64 -5.27 -3.89
C LEU A 139 -0.15 -6.26 -4.96
N LYS A 140 -1.08 -7.01 -5.57
CA LYS A 140 -0.74 -7.93 -6.68
C LYS A 140 -0.18 -7.17 -7.87
N ALA A 141 -0.82 -6.05 -8.24
CA ALA A 141 -0.34 -5.21 -9.32
C ALA A 141 1.03 -4.62 -9.01
N LEU A 142 1.24 -4.10 -7.80
CA LEU A 142 2.52 -3.57 -7.34
C LEU A 142 3.64 -4.63 -7.47
N LYS A 143 3.39 -5.85 -7.00
CA LYS A 143 4.33 -6.97 -7.11
C LYS A 143 4.65 -7.33 -8.57
N GLU A 144 3.64 -7.38 -9.44
CA GLU A 144 3.84 -7.67 -10.85
C GLU A 144 4.59 -6.57 -11.60
N ILE A 145 4.35 -5.30 -11.25
CA ILE A 145 5.11 -4.17 -11.79
C ILE A 145 6.56 -4.24 -11.31
N PHE A 146 6.79 -4.45 -10.01
CA PHE A 146 8.14 -4.62 -9.47
C PHE A 146 8.90 -5.71 -10.23
N ARG A 147 8.28 -6.88 -10.44
CA ARG A 147 8.89 -7.99 -11.19
C ARG A 147 9.26 -7.61 -12.62
N LYS A 148 8.43 -6.82 -13.32
CA LYS A 148 8.74 -6.34 -14.67
C LYS A 148 9.82 -5.26 -14.69
N LEU A 149 9.95 -4.49 -13.61
CA LEU A 149 10.87 -3.35 -13.51
C LEU A 149 12.13 -3.64 -12.70
N GLU A 150 12.30 -4.84 -12.13
CA GLU A 150 13.37 -5.22 -11.19
C GLU A 150 14.76 -4.84 -11.69
N LYS A 151 15.08 -5.17 -12.94
CA LYS A 151 16.38 -4.82 -13.55
C LYS A 151 16.63 -3.31 -13.66
N TYR A 152 15.56 -2.52 -13.81
CA TYR A 152 15.63 -1.06 -13.84
C TYR A 152 15.76 -0.49 -12.43
N VAL A 153 15.06 -1.08 -11.45
CA VAL A 153 15.21 -0.73 -10.02
C VAL A 153 16.65 -0.92 -9.57
N ASP A 154 17.27 -2.05 -9.89
CA ASP A 154 18.67 -2.36 -9.53
C ASP A 154 19.68 -1.36 -10.10
N LYS A 155 19.34 -0.71 -11.21
CA LYS A 155 20.18 0.30 -11.86
C LYS A 155 19.90 1.70 -11.33
N TRP A 156 18.64 2.02 -11.05
CA TRP A 156 18.21 3.32 -10.52
C TRP A 156 18.63 3.54 -9.07
N MET A 157 18.75 2.46 -8.28
CA MET A 157 19.19 2.51 -6.89
C MET A 157 20.73 2.51 -6.72
N LYS A 158 21.50 2.48 -7.80
CA LYS A 158 22.98 2.53 -7.79
C LYS A 158 23.46 3.95 -8.07
#